data_AF-A0A7X2IIR8-F1
#
_entry.id   AF-A0A7X2IIR8-F1
#
_cell.length_a   1.000
_cell.length_b   1.000
_cell.length_c   1.000
_cell.angle_alpha   90.00
_cell.angle_beta   90.00
_cell.angle_gamma   90.00
#
_symmetry.space_group_name_H-M   'P 1'
#
loop_
_entity.id
_entity.type
_entity.pdbx_description
1 polymer ?
#
loop_
_entity_poly.entity_id
_entity_poly.type
_entity_poly.pdbx_seq_one_letter_code
_entity_poly.pdbx_strand_id
1 'polypeptide(L)'
;MISNPTIILSLRQQWAVVTRFCSNSHSQYMSSCGSFINETPPESFFNLPLLLAYGVLDQVLEELVEQGTVPKPSGKPSLGTRMIASCGVIPWKDYDCVDNGRGERNDLAHEGKLLDREACFRFISAVENELKAWHIL
;
A
#
# COMPACT_ATOMS: atom_id res chain seq x y z
N MET A 1 5.30 18.01 -2.63
CA MET A 1 5.71 16.67 -3.09
C MET A 1 4.90 16.26 -4.30
N ILE A 2 3.56 16.14 -4.25
CA ILE A 2 2.73 16.15 -5.48
C ILE A 2 1.98 17.48 -5.55
N SER A 3 2.01 18.17 -6.69
CA SER A 3 1.38 19.50 -6.85
C SER A 3 -0.02 19.45 -7.47
N ASN A 4 -0.38 18.38 -8.16
CA ASN A 4 -1.66 18.27 -8.85
C ASN A 4 -2.77 17.80 -7.90
N PRO A 5 -3.80 18.62 -7.63
CA PRO A 5 -4.87 18.27 -6.68
C PRO A 5 -5.75 17.11 -7.18
N THR A 6 -5.91 16.94 -8.48
CA THR A 6 -6.69 15.83 -9.06
C THR A 6 -6.00 14.49 -8.82
N ILE A 7 -4.66 14.46 -8.93
CA ILE A 7 -3.86 13.27 -8.64
C ILE A 7 -3.95 12.92 -7.15
N ILE A 8 -3.80 13.91 -6.26
CA ILE A 8 -3.95 13.70 -4.82
C ILE A 8 -5.32 13.13 -4.47
N LEU A 9 -6.39 13.66 -5.09
CA LEU A 9 -7.75 13.17 -4.86
C LEU A 9 -7.89 11.70 -5.31
N SER A 10 -7.35 11.34 -6.48
CA SER A 10 -7.34 9.96 -6.98
C SER A 10 -6.60 9.02 -6.04
N LEU A 11 -5.40 9.40 -5.59
CA LEU A 11 -4.59 8.60 -4.65
C LEU A 11 -5.31 8.39 -3.31
N ARG A 12 -5.98 9.43 -2.78
CA ARG A 12 -6.81 9.32 -1.57
C ARG A 12 -7.99 8.37 -1.76
N GLN A 13 -8.65 8.41 -2.92
CA GLN A 13 -9.74 7.48 -3.23
C GLN A 13 -9.25 6.04 -3.31
N GLN A 14 -8.09 5.78 -3.91
CA GLN A 14 -7.47 4.45 -3.93
C GLN A 14 -7.09 3.98 -2.52
N TRP A 15 -6.52 4.86 -1.69
CA TRP A 15 -6.20 4.53 -0.30
C TRP A 15 -7.44 4.26 0.55
N ALA A 16 -8.55 4.94 0.27
CA ALA A 16 -9.83 4.65 0.93
C ALA A 16 -10.30 3.21 0.63
N VAL A 17 -9.99 2.65 -0.54
CA VAL A 17 -10.25 1.23 -0.85
C VAL A 17 -9.39 0.32 0.01
N VAL A 18 -8.09 0.60 0.16
CA VAL A 18 -7.19 -0.14 1.08
C VAL A 18 -7.75 -0.14 2.50
N THR A 19 -8.16 1.03 2.98
CA THR A 19 -8.74 1.22 4.32
C THR A 19 -10.01 0.38 4.49
N ARG A 20 -10.90 0.38 3.48
CA ARG A 20 -12.12 -0.44 3.49
C ARG A 20 -11.83 -1.93 3.56
N PHE A 21 -10.82 -2.42 2.84
CA PHE A 21 -10.41 -3.83 2.95
C PHE A 21 -9.87 -4.17 4.34
N CYS A 22 -9.14 -3.25 4.97
CA CYS A 22 -8.65 -3.44 6.33
C CYS A 22 -9.79 -3.42 7.37
N SER A 23 -10.79 -2.54 7.20
CA SER A 23 -11.90 -2.35 8.14
C SER A 23 -13.07 -3.33 7.95
N ASN A 24 -13.37 -3.75 6.73
CA ASN A 24 -14.54 -4.59 6.40
C ASN A 24 -14.24 -6.09 6.55
N SER A 25 -13.26 -6.44 7.38
CA SER A 25 -12.92 -7.83 7.69
C SER A 25 -13.92 -8.51 8.62
N HIS A 26 -15.08 -7.91 8.89
CA HIS A 26 -16.18 -8.60 9.55
C HIS A 26 -17.46 -8.29 8.78
N SER A 27 -17.97 -9.32 8.09
CA SER A 27 -19.32 -9.26 7.54
C SER A 27 -20.27 -9.87 8.56
N GLN A 28 -21.21 -9.05 9.04
CA GLN A 28 -22.28 -9.49 9.93
C GLN A 28 -23.56 -9.55 9.12
N TYR A 29 -24.05 -10.76 8.89
CA TYR A 29 -25.33 -10.96 8.25
C TYR A 29 -26.27 -11.71 9.19
N MET A 30 -27.50 -11.22 9.28
CA MET A 30 -28.57 -11.87 10.04
C MET A 30 -29.13 -12.99 9.17
N SER A 31 -28.92 -14.24 9.59
CA SER A 31 -29.53 -15.40 8.95
C SER A 31 -31.05 -15.37 9.17
N SER A 32 -31.82 -15.97 8.25
CA SER A 32 -33.28 -16.06 8.28
C SER A 32 -33.85 -16.67 9.57
N CYS A 33 -33.01 -17.33 10.39
CA CYS A 33 -33.38 -17.88 11.71
C CYS A 33 -32.95 -16.99 12.90
N GLY A 34 -32.53 -15.74 12.68
CA GLY A 34 -32.14 -14.82 13.76
C GLY A 34 -30.73 -15.04 14.33
N SER A 35 -29.93 -15.96 13.75
CA SER A 35 -28.53 -16.14 14.09
C SER A 35 -27.64 -15.13 13.35
N PHE A 36 -26.71 -14.52 14.08
CA PHE A 36 -25.63 -13.73 13.50
C PHE A 36 -24.51 -14.65 13.05
N ILE A 37 -24.20 -14.64 11.75
CA ILE A 37 -23.00 -15.30 11.24
C ILE A 37 -21.90 -14.23 11.22
N ASN A 38 -20.87 -14.42 12.04
CA ASN A 38 -19.64 -13.65 11.98
C ASN A 38 -18.66 -14.41 11.08
N GLU A 39 -18.56 -14.03 9.81
CA GLU A 39 -17.47 -14.53 8.98
C GLU A 39 -16.23 -13.69 9.27
N THR A 40 -15.22 -14.35 9.85
CA THR A 40 -13.86 -13.79 9.87
C THR A 40 -13.20 -14.24 8.57
N PRO A 41 -12.74 -13.31 7.71
CA PRO A 41 -12.05 -13.65 6.48
C PRO A 41 -10.80 -14.44 6.81
N PRO A 42 -10.39 -15.34 5.90
CA PRO A 42 -9.14 -16.08 6.05
C PRO A 42 -7.98 -15.09 6.11
N GLU A 43 -6.89 -15.43 6.83
CA GLU A 43 -5.71 -14.56 6.96
C GLU A 43 -5.14 -14.15 5.59
N SER A 44 -5.25 -15.02 4.60
CA SER A 44 -4.85 -14.76 3.21
C SER A 44 -5.55 -13.55 2.58
N PHE A 45 -6.75 -13.18 3.05
CA PHE A 45 -7.49 -12.02 2.56
C PHE A 45 -6.71 -10.71 2.66
N PHE A 46 -5.89 -10.54 3.70
CA PHE A 46 -5.14 -9.31 3.97
C PHE A 46 -3.95 -9.10 3.03
N ASN A 47 -3.60 -10.10 2.21
CA ASN A 47 -2.60 -9.97 1.16
C ASN A 47 -3.09 -9.06 0.01
N LEU A 48 -4.41 -8.97 -0.22
CA LEU A 48 -4.99 -8.07 -1.21
C LEU A 48 -4.82 -6.58 -0.85
N PRO A 49 -5.22 -6.09 0.35
CA PRO A 49 -4.96 -4.71 0.73
C PRO A 49 -3.47 -4.38 0.79
N LEU A 50 -2.59 -5.35 1.07
CA LEU A 50 -1.14 -5.17 0.97
C LEU A 50 -0.71 -4.86 -0.48
N LEU A 51 -1.16 -5.66 -1.44
CA LEU A 51 -0.88 -5.42 -2.86
C LEU A 51 -1.37 -4.04 -3.33
N LEU A 52 -2.57 -3.66 -2.89
CA LEU A 52 -3.16 -2.36 -3.22
C LEU A 52 -2.38 -1.19 -2.57
N ALA A 53 -1.96 -1.33 -1.31
CA ALA A 53 -1.16 -0.32 -0.61
C ALA A 53 0.16 -0.03 -1.36
N TYR A 54 0.87 -1.08 -1.77
CA TYR A 54 2.09 -0.94 -2.57
C TYR A 54 1.83 -0.44 -4.00
N GLY A 55 0.65 -0.70 -4.56
CA GLY A 55 0.21 -0.08 -5.82
C GLY A 55 0.05 1.43 -5.71
N VAL A 56 -0.56 1.91 -4.62
CA VAL A 56 -0.67 3.36 -4.34
C VAL A 56 0.71 3.99 -4.15
N LEU A 57 1.60 3.32 -3.40
CA LEU A 57 2.98 3.79 -3.24
C LEU A 57 3.71 3.90 -4.59
N ASP A 58 3.57 2.89 -5.44
CA ASP A 58 4.22 2.89 -6.76
C ASP A 58 3.73 4.04 -7.64
N GLN A 59 2.41 4.29 -7.65
CA GLN A 59 1.84 5.43 -8.36
C GLN A 59 2.32 6.77 -7.79
N VAL A 60 2.41 6.92 -6.47
CA VAL A 60 2.96 8.13 -5.85
C VAL A 60 4.38 8.40 -6.33
N LEU A 61 5.25 7.38 -6.30
CA LEU A 61 6.64 7.55 -6.71
C LEU A 61 6.76 7.82 -8.22
N GLU A 62 5.89 7.23 -9.04
CA GLU A 62 5.78 7.54 -10.47
C GLU A 62 5.46 9.01 -10.71
N GLU A 63 4.43 9.53 -10.03
CA GLU A 63 4.03 10.94 -10.13
C GLU A 63 5.14 11.91 -9.67
N LEU A 64 5.90 11.53 -8.64
CA LEU A 64 7.05 12.31 -8.19
C LEU A 64 8.19 12.32 -9.20
N VAL A 65 8.40 11.22 -9.92
CA VAL A 65 9.37 11.13 -11.01
C VAL A 65 8.91 11.96 -12.21
N GLU A 66 7.63 11.90 -12.57
CA GLU A 66 7.06 12.68 -13.68
C GLU A 66 7.13 14.20 -13.43
N GLN A 67 6.94 14.63 -12.18
CA GLN A 67 7.11 16.03 -11.77
C GLN A 67 8.58 16.47 -11.67
N GLY A 68 9.53 15.55 -11.85
CA GLY A 68 10.96 15.81 -11.69
C GLY A 68 11.39 16.04 -10.24
N THR A 69 10.53 15.74 -9.25
CA THR A 69 10.90 15.82 -7.82
C THR A 69 11.86 14.69 -7.46
N VAL A 70 11.60 13.48 -7.94
CA VAL A 70 12.49 12.32 -7.81
C VAL A 70 13.23 12.12 -9.13
N PRO A 71 14.55 11.86 -9.11
CA PRO A 71 15.30 11.54 -10.31
C PRO A 71 14.69 10.34 -11.04
N LYS A 72 14.73 10.37 -12.37
CA LYS A 72 14.31 9.22 -13.17
C LYS A 72 15.18 8.01 -12.81
N PRO A 73 14.60 6.86 -12.41
CA PRO A 73 15.37 5.69 -12.03
C PRO A 73 16.22 5.19 -13.22
N SER A 74 17.46 4.79 -12.93
CA SER A 74 18.33 4.15 -13.92
C SER A 74 17.88 2.71 -14.16
N GLY A 75 17.61 2.35 -15.42
CA GLY A 75 17.24 0.99 -15.81
C GLY A 75 15.73 0.76 -15.93
N LYS A 76 15.27 -0.46 -15.63
CA LYS A 76 13.85 -0.84 -15.78
C LYS A 76 13.00 -0.11 -14.72
N PRO A 77 11.93 0.60 -15.10
CA PRO A 77 11.05 1.25 -14.14
C PRO A 77 10.32 0.17 -13.34
N SER A 78 10.57 0.13 -12.04
CA SER A 78 9.89 -0.72 -11.08
C SER A 78 9.76 0.03 -9.76
N LEU A 79 8.84 -0.41 -8.90
CA LEU A 79 8.70 0.15 -7.56
C LEU A 79 10.04 0.19 -6.81
N GLY A 80 10.84 -0.88 -6.87
CA GLY A 80 12.15 -0.93 -6.21
C GLY A 80 13.13 0.11 -6.75
N THR A 81 13.20 0.30 -8.07
CA THR A 81 14.10 1.31 -8.66
C THR A 81 13.64 2.73 -8.35
N ARG A 82 12.32 2.98 -8.29
CA ARG A 82 11.74 4.26 -7.86
C ARG A 82 12.00 4.54 -6.38
N MET A 83 11.86 3.55 -5.50
CA MET A 83 12.18 3.68 -4.08
C MET A 83 13.65 4.06 -3.88
N ILE A 84 14.58 3.35 -4.53
CA ILE A 84 16.01 3.66 -4.47
C ILE A 84 16.29 5.08 -4.99
N ALA A 85 15.71 5.46 -6.13
CA ALA A 85 15.92 6.80 -6.71
C ALA A 85 15.36 7.92 -5.82
N SER A 86 14.33 7.65 -5.03
CA SER A 86 13.74 8.59 -4.08
C SER A 86 14.52 8.69 -2.76
N CYS A 87 15.40 7.71 -2.48
CA CYS A 87 16.18 7.66 -1.25
C CYS A 87 17.16 8.85 -1.21
N GLY A 88 17.08 9.65 -0.15
CA GLY A 88 17.84 10.90 -0.02
C GLY A 88 17.24 12.11 -0.73
N VAL A 89 16.13 11.94 -1.45
CA VAL A 89 15.41 13.04 -2.13
C VAL A 89 14.11 13.38 -1.41
N ILE A 90 13.37 12.36 -0.96
CA ILE A 90 12.18 12.53 -0.12
C ILE A 90 12.45 12.01 1.30
N PRO A 91 11.85 12.63 2.34
CA PRO A 91 12.04 12.21 3.71
C PRO A 91 11.21 10.95 4.00
N TRP A 92 11.86 9.80 3.95
CA TRP A 92 11.29 8.53 4.42
C TRP A 92 11.33 8.49 5.95
N LYS A 93 10.26 8.02 6.59
CA LYS A 93 10.22 7.76 8.04
C LYS A 93 10.80 6.39 8.39
N ASP A 94 10.47 5.37 7.62
CA ASP A 94 10.86 3.97 7.83
C ASP A 94 11.04 3.26 6.48
N TYR A 95 12.05 3.72 5.73
CA TYR A 95 12.40 3.16 4.42
C TYR A 95 12.62 1.65 4.47
N ASP A 96 13.34 1.16 5.48
CA ASP A 96 13.71 -0.25 5.60
C ASP A 96 12.50 -1.15 5.80
N CYS A 97 11.51 -0.73 6.61
CA CYS A 97 10.26 -1.47 6.76
C CYS A 97 9.46 -1.52 5.46
N VAL A 98 9.39 -0.39 4.73
CA VAL A 98 8.68 -0.33 3.45
C VAL A 98 9.38 -1.16 2.37
N ASP A 99 10.71 -1.15 2.31
CA ASP A 99 11.48 -1.94 1.34
C ASP A 99 11.41 -3.44 1.65
N ASN A 100 11.42 -3.83 2.93
CA ASN A 100 11.17 -5.20 3.34
C ASN A 100 9.78 -5.67 2.87
N GLY A 101 8.74 -4.89 3.16
CA GLY A 101 7.39 -5.23 2.70
C GLY A 101 7.23 -5.24 1.18
N ARG A 102 8.04 -4.46 0.42
CA ARG A 102 8.11 -4.59 -1.05
C ARG A 102 8.66 -5.95 -1.46
N GLY A 103 9.69 -6.45 -0.76
CA GLY A 103 10.24 -7.79 -0.96
C GLY A 103 9.17 -8.85 -0.75
N GLU A 104 8.51 -8.83 0.41
CA GLU A 104 7.41 -9.74 0.75
C GLU A 104 6.24 -9.67 -0.26
N ARG A 105 5.88 -8.46 -0.70
CA ARG A 105 4.86 -8.25 -1.74
C ARG A 105 5.27 -8.89 -3.08
N ASN A 106 6.55 -8.88 -3.43
CA ASN A 106 7.03 -9.54 -4.65
C ASN A 106 7.01 -11.06 -4.51
N ASP A 107 7.41 -11.59 -3.36
CA ASP A 107 7.32 -13.01 -3.04
C ASP A 107 5.86 -13.51 -3.08
N LEU A 108 4.93 -12.73 -2.53
CA LEU A 108 3.50 -12.97 -2.66
C LEU A 108 3.05 -12.99 -4.13
N ALA A 109 3.44 -11.98 -4.92
CA ALA A 109 2.97 -11.81 -6.29
C ALA A 109 3.57 -12.83 -7.29
N HIS A 110 4.81 -13.27 -7.07
CA HIS A 110 5.52 -14.13 -8.01
C HIS A 110 5.60 -15.59 -7.55
N GLU A 111 5.66 -15.82 -6.24
CA GLU A 111 5.85 -17.16 -5.66
C GLU A 111 4.61 -17.63 -4.90
N GLY A 112 3.59 -16.79 -4.73
CA GLY A 112 2.38 -17.13 -4.00
C GLY A 112 2.59 -17.30 -2.50
N LYS A 113 3.69 -16.77 -1.95
CA LYS A 113 3.97 -16.82 -0.51
C LYS A 113 3.03 -15.88 0.23
N LEU A 114 2.02 -16.44 0.88
CA LEU A 114 1.06 -15.68 1.66
C LEU A 114 1.68 -15.19 2.95
N LEU A 115 1.42 -13.92 3.26
CA LEU A 115 1.73 -13.33 4.55
C LEU A 115 0.56 -13.52 5.52
N ASP A 116 0.90 -13.61 6.80
CA ASP A 116 -0.09 -13.50 7.86
C ASP A 116 -0.65 -12.07 7.95
N ARG A 117 -1.73 -11.93 8.72
CA ARG A 117 -2.44 -10.66 8.91
C ARG A 117 -1.57 -9.59 9.56
N GLU A 118 -0.76 -9.95 10.56
CA GLU A 118 0.03 -9.01 11.34
C GLU A 118 1.12 -8.38 10.48
N ALA A 119 1.83 -9.22 9.70
CA ALA A 119 2.83 -8.79 8.74
C ALA A 119 2.21 -7.89 7.67
N CYS A 120 1.05 -8.27 7.11
CA CYS A 120 0.32 -7.41 6.15
C CYS A 120 0.04 -6.02 6.74
N PHE A 121 -0.54 -5.96 7.94
CA PHE A 121 -0.88 -4.68 8.57
C PHE A 121 0.33 -3.84 8.97
N ARG A 122 1.42 -4.47 9.41
CA ARG A 122 2.68 -3.77 9.68
C ARG A 122 3.16 -3.01 8.44
N PHE A 123 3.20 -3.67 7.29
CA PHE A 123 3.65 -3.04 6.05
C PHE A 123 2.66 -2.01 5.49
N ILE A 124 1.35 -2.29 5.55
CA ILE A 124 0.32 -1.31 5.16
C ILE A 124 0.44 -0.05 6.01
N SER A 125 0.63 -0.19 7.33
CA SER A 125 0.79 0.93 8.25
C SER A 125 2.08 1.72 7.99
N ALA A 126 3.18 1.05 7.66
CA ALA A 126 4.42 1.71 7.26
C ALA A 126 4.20 2.59 6.02
N VAL A 127 3.57 2.04 4.97
CA VAL A 127 3.21 2.81 3.75
C VAL A 127 2.29 3.98 4.10
N GLU A 128 1.26 3.77 4.94
CA GLU A 128 0.35 4.85 5.35
C GLU A 128 1.09 6.01 6.03
N ASN A 129 2.04 5.69 6.91
CA ASN A 129 2.80 6.67 7.66
C ASN A 129 3.68 7.53 6.75
N GLU A 130 4.23 6.95 5.68
CA GLU A 130 4.94 7.67 4.64
C GLU A 130 3.99 8.60 3.87
N LEU A 131 2.87 8.07 3.38
CA LEU A 131 1.91 8.87 2.61
C LEU A 131 1.35 10.05 3.41
N LYS A 132 1.14 9.88 4.72
CA LYS A 132 0.78 10.97 5.65
C LYS A 132 1.93 11.96 5.84
N ALA A 133 3.16 11.48 5.99
CA ALA A 133 4.35 12.34 6.12
C ALA A 133 4.56 13.24 4.89
N TRP A 134 4.16 12.74 3.73
CA TRP A 134 4.28 13.44 2.45
C TRP A 134 3.05 14.29 2.10
N HIS A 135 2.08 14.40 3.02
CA HIS A 135 0.82 15.11 2.87
C HIS A 135 -0.04 14.64 1.68
N ILE A 136 0.08 13.37 1.30
CA ILE A 136 -0.78 12.74 0.30
C ILE A 136 -2.09 12.30 0.92
N LEU A 137 -2.02 11.71 2.12
CA LEU A 137 -3.19 11.37 2.94
C LEU A 137 -3.51 12.49 3.94
#